data_AF-A0A8J6AA45-F1
#
_entry.id   AF-A0A8J6AA45-F1
#
_cell.length_a   1.000
_cell.length_b   1.000
_cell.length_c   1.000
_cell.angle_alpha   90.00
_cell.angle_beta   90.00
_cell.angle_gamma   90.00
#
_symmetry.space_group_name_H-M   'P 1'
#
loop_
_entity.id
_entity.type
_entity.pdbx_description
1 polymer ?
#
loop_
_entity_poly.entity_id
_entity_poly.type
_entity_poly.pdbx_seq_one_letter_code
_entity_poly.pdbx_strand_id
1 'polypeptide(L)'
;TDEAAPTDGQPQTQPSENTENKSQPKRLHVSNIPFRFRDPDLRQMFGQFGKILDVEIIFNERGSKGFGFVTFENSADADRAREKLHGTVVEGRKIE
;
A
#
# COMPACT_ATOMS: atom_id res chain seq x y z
N THR A 1 19.72 -36.77 -12.02
CA THR A 1 20.56 -35.59 -11.75
C THR A 1 20.34 -34.70 -12.94
N ASP A 2 19.44 -33.73 -12.92
CA ASP A 2 19.20 -32.60 -12.01
C ASP A 2 17.68 -32.31 -12.06
N GLU A 3 16.93 -32.20 -10.94
CA GLU A 3 16.44 -30.93 -10.36
C GLU A 3 16.15 -29.81 -11.40
N ALA A 4 15.00 -29.15 -11.49
CA ALA A 4 13.91 -28.91 -10.56
C ALA A 4 12.57 -28.73 -11.30
N ALA A 5 11.48 -29.03 -10.59
CA ALA A 5 10.09 -28.87 -10.99
C ALA A 5 9.58 -27.43 -10.71
N PRO A 6 8.35 -27.07 -11.16
CA PRO A 6 7.90 -25.71 -11.52
C PRO A 6 7.21 -24.96 -10.36
N THR A 7 6.38 -23.95 -10.68
CA THR A 7 5.52 -23.09 -9.81
C THR A 7 6.26 -21.82 -9.33
N ASP A 8 5.84 -20.61 -9.67
CA ASP A 8 4.59 -20.02 -9.18
C ASP A 8 4.02 -18.97 -10.14
N GLY A 9 2.73 -19.10 -10.42
CA GLY A 9 1.98 -18.10 -11.16
C GLY A 9 1.73 -16.88 -10.28
N GLN A 10 2.06 -15.71 -10.79
CA GLN A 10 1.37 -14.49 -10.39
C GLN A 10 0.68 -13.88 -11.61
N PRO A 11 -0.60 -14.17 -11.85
CA PRO A 11 -1.47 -13.14 -12.36
C PRO A 11 -1.72 -12.16 -11.20
N GLN A 12 -0.89 -11.14 -11.04
CA GLN A 12 -1.36 -9.92 -10.39
C GLN A 12 -2.16 -9.11 -11.42
N THR A 13 -3.28 -9.69 -11.84
CA THR A 13 -4.38 -8.93 -12.44
C THR A 13 -4.97 -8.03 -11.38
N GLN A 14 -4.73 -6.72 -11.49
CA GLN A 14 -5.81 -5.74 -11.40
C GLN A 14 -5.60 -4.61 -12.43
N PRO A 15 -5.83 -4.85 -13.73
CA PRO A 15 -6.36 -3.80 -14.59
C PRO A 15 -7.87 -3.73 -14.30
N SER A 16 -8.25 -2.87 -13.34
CA SER A 16 -9.64 -2.46 -13.19
C SER A 16 -9.76 -1.04 -13.72
N GLU A 17 -9.66 -0.89 -15.04
CA GLU A 17 -10.24 0.25 -15.75
C GLU A 17 -11.76 0.19 -15.53
N ASN A 18 -12.26 1.02 -14.62
CA ASN A 18 -13.67 1.41 -14.60
C ASN A 18 -13.71 2.94 -14.48
N THR A 19 -13.90 3.58 -15.63
CA THR A 19 -13.66 5.01 -15.90
C THR A 19 -14.65 6.00 -15.27
N GLU A 20 -15.73 5.61 -14.58
CA GLU A 20 -16.83 6.58 -14.34
C GLU A 20 -17.03 7.13 -12.91
N ASN A 21 -16.21 6.81 -11.91
CA ASN A 21 -16.41 7.35 -10.54
C ASN A 21 -15.12 7.96 -9.94
N LYS A 22 -14.72 9.14 -10.45
CA LYS A 22 -13.49 9.85 -10.07
C LYS A 22 -13.44 10.46 -8.66
N SER A 23 -14.51 10.35 -7.85
CA SER A 23 -14.57 10.91 -6.48
C SER A 23 -15.06 9.90 -5.45
N GLN A 24 -14.68 8.63 -5.58
CA GLN A 24 -14.96 7.66 -4.53
C GLN A 24 -13.72 7.46 -3.65
N PRO A 25 -13.91 7.42 -2.32
CA PRO A 25 -12.81 7.16 -1.41
C PRO A 25 -12.24 5.76 -1.67
N LYS A 26 -10.90 5.67 -1.68
CA LYS A 26 -10.19 4.43 -1.99
C LYS A 26 -9.20 4.11 -0.88
N ARG A 27 -9.33 2.89 -0.35
CA ARG A 27 -8.45 2.33 0.66
C ARG A 27 -7.34 1.53 0.01
N LEU A 28 -6.10 1.91 0.29
CA LEU A 28 -4.89 1.19 -0.09
C LEU A 28 -4.45 0.28 1.07
N HIS A 29 -3.98 -0.91 0.74
CA HIS A 29 -3.22 -1.74 1.65
C HIS A 29 -1.74 -1.42 1.49
N VAL A 30 -1.03 -1.24 2.59
CA VAL A 30 0.39 -0.90 2.62
C VAL A 30 1.09 -1.90 3.52
N SER A 31 1.93 -2.73 2.90
CA SER A 31 2.70 -3.81 3.53
C SER A 31 4.18 -3.48 3.61
N ASN A 32 4.88 -4.22 4.46
CA ASN A 32 6.32 -4.13 4.67
C ASN A 32 6.79 -2.74 5.16
N ILE A 33 5.94 -2.02 5.89
CA ILE A 33 6.30 -0.74 6.51
C ILE A 33 7.19 -0.95 7.74
N PRO A 34 8.04 0.03 8.11
CA PRO A 34 8.80 0.00 9.35
C PRO A 34 7.89 -0.17 10.56
N PHE A 35 8.24 -1.05 11.51
CA PHE A 35 7.42 -1.30 12.71
C PHE A 35 7.22 -0.07 13.61
N ARG A 36 8.09 0.94 13.43
CA ARG A 36 8.01 2.23 14.11
C ARG A 36 6.98 3.19 13.49
N PHE A 37 6.53 2.94 12.25
CA PHE A 37 5.57 3.81 11.59
C PHE A 37 4.24 3.86 12.34
N ARG A 38 3.68 5.05 12.41
CA ARG A 38 2.39 5.38 13.01
C ARG A 38 1.55 6.15 11.99
N ASP A 39 0.30 6.44 12.37
CA ASP A 39 -0.62 7.29 11.61
C ASP A 39 0.06 8.53 10.98
N PRO A 40 0.82 9.35 11.73
CA PRO A 40 1.45 10.55 11.16
C PRO A 40 2.49 10.24 10.09
N ASP A 41 3.26 9.14 10.20
CA ASP A 41 4.28 8.78 9.23
C ASP A 41 3.65 8.38 7.88
N LEU A 42 2.59 7.56 7.94
CA LEU A 42 1.83 7.19 6.75
C LEU A 42 1.12 8.41 6.17
N ARG A 43 0.52 9.27 7.01
CA ARG A 43 -0.11 10.51 6.52
C ARG A 43 0.89 11.43 5.84
N GLN A 44 2.10 11.57 6.37
CA GLN A 44 3.13 12.41 5.76
C GLN A 44 3.61 11.82 4.43
N MET A 45 3.83 10.51 4.37
CA MET A 45 4.32 9.84 3.16
C MET A 45 3.27 9.78 2.04
N PHE A 46 2.01 9.51 2.38
CA PHE A 46 0.92 9.39 1.42
C PHE A 46 0.20 10.72 1.15
N GLY A 47 0.26 11.68 2.08
CA GLY A 47 -0.49 12.93 2.00
C GLY A 47 0.02 13.88 0.91
N GLN A 48 1.24 13.67 0.42
CA GLN A 48 1.77 14.41 -0.74
C GLN A 48 1.04 14.08 -2.05
N PHE A 49 0.32 12.96 -2.12
CA PHE A 49 -0.40 12.54 -3.32
C PHE A 49 -1.84 13.05 -3.36
N GLY A 50 -2.47 13.21 -2.19
CA GLY A 50 -3.84 13.69 -2.05
C GLY A 50 -4.33 13.65 -0.60
N LYS A 51 -5.60 14.01 -0.40
CA LYS A 51 -6.19 14.07 0.93
C LYS A 51 -6.49 12.67 1.46
N ILE A 52 -5.98 12.40 2.66
CA ILE A 52 -6.21 11.14 3.38
C ILE A 52 -7.36 11.33 4.35
N LEU A 53 -8.38 10.47 4.22
CA LEU A 53 -9.50 10.41 5.14
C LEU A 53 -9.14 9.63 6.41
N ASP A 54 -8.48 8.48 6.25
CA ASP A 54 -8.21 7.57 7.36
C ASP A 54 -6.91 6.81 7.17
N VAL A 55 -6.28 6.44 8.28
CA VAL A 55 -5.08 5.60 8.32
C VAL A 55 -5.21 4.62 9.47
N GLU A 56 -5.05 3.33 9.14
CA GLU A 56 -5.17 2.26 10.11
C GLU A 56 -3.90 1.40 10.07
N ILE A 57 -3.19 1.28 11.18
CA ILE A 57 -2.03 0.39 11.27
C ILE A 57 -2.42 -0.82 12.09
N ILE A 58 -2.05 -2.00 11.62
CA ILE A 58 -2.41 -3.23 12.31
C ILE A 58 -1.32 -3.60 13.31
N PHE A 59 -1.76 -3.82 14.56
CA PHE A 59 -0.92 -4.21 15.69
C PHE A 59 -1.32 -5.60 16.19
N ASN A 60 -0.33 -6.35 16.66
CA ASN A 60 -0.47 -7.58 17.45
C ASN A 60 -0.04 -7.30 18.91
N GLU A 61 -0.14 -8.29 19.78
CA GLU A 61 0.33 -8.21 21.18
C GLU A 61 1.81 -7.80 21.32
N ARG A 62 2.64 -8.07 20.30
CA ARG A 62 4.07 -7.71 20.29
C ARG A 62 4.37 -6.34 19.66
N GLY A 63 3.37 -5.64 19.12
CA GLY A 63 3.53 -4.36 18.42
C GLY A 63 3.03 -4.38 16.97
N SER A 64 3.48 -3.42 16.15
CA SER A 64 3.04 -3.28 14.76
C SER A 64 3.37 -4.54 13.95
N LYS A 65 2.42 -4.99 13.12
CA LYS A 65 2.65 -6.10 12.19
C LYS A 65 3.44 -5.69 10.94
N GLY A 66 3.79 -4.41 10.80
CA GLY A 66 4.50 -3.91 9.62
C GLY A 66 3.61 -3.79 8.38
N PHE A 67 2.29 -3.65 8.59
CA PHE A 67 1.35 -3.29 7.54
C PHE A 67 0.21 -2.44 8.09
N GLY A 68 -0.47 -1.75 7.18
CA GLY A 68 -1.60 -0.89 7.49
C GLY A 68 -2.40 -0.57 6.24
N PHE A 69 -3.31 0.37 6.39
CA PHE A 69 -4.21 0.82 5.35
C PHE A 69 -4.28 2.34 5.34
N VAL A 70 -4.39 2.91 4.14
CA VAL A 70 -4.53 4.35 3.94
C VAL A 70 -5.73 4.59 3.04
N THR A 71 -6.72 5.33 3.54
CA THR A 71 -7.94 5.68 2.80
C THR A 71 -7.82 7.09 2.28
N PHE A 72 -7.79 7.25 0.96
CA PHE A 72 -7.83 8.54 0.28
C PHE A 72 -9.26 8.99 0.02
N GLU A 73 -9.46 10.30 -0.06
CA GLU A 73 -10.73 10.90 -0.50
C GLU A 73 -11.01 10.62 -1.98
N ASN A 74 -9.97 10.63 -2.81
CA ASN A 74 -10.07 10.35 -4.24
C ASN A 74 -9.33 9.08 -4.63
N SER A 75 -9.99 8.23 -5.41
CA SER A 75 -9.40 7.03 -6.00
C SER A 75 -8.17 7.35 -6.87
N ALA A 76 -8.22 8.43 -7.65
CA ALA A 76 -7.10 8.83 -8.51
C ALA A 76 -5.82 9.16 -7.72
N ASP A 77 -5.95 9.80 -6.55
CA ASP A 77 -4.80 10.11 -5.69
C ASP A 77 -4.24 8.84 -5.05
N ALA A 78 -5.12 7.91 -4.67
CA ALA A 78 -4.74 6.60 -4.16
C ALA A 78 -3.94 5.79 -5.20
N ASP A 79 -4.40 5.76 -6.45
CA ASP A 79 -3.70 5.06 -7.54
C ASP A 79 -2.32 5.66 -7.80
N ARG A 80 -2.22 7.00 -7.85
CA ARG A 80 -0.94 7.70 -7.98
C ARG A 80 0.00 7.38 -6.82
N ALA A 81 -0.50 7.37 -5.59
CA ALA A 81 0.29 7.05 -4.41
C ALA A 81 0.80 5.61 -4.48
N ARG A 82 -0.06 4.66 -4.85
CA ARG A 82 0.32 3.26 -5.06
C ARG A 82 1.41 3.14 -6.11
N GLU A 83 1.23 3.70 -7.31
CA GLU A 83 2.21 3.59 -8.39
C GLU A 83 3.57 4.22 -8.04
N LYS A 84 3.57 5.29 -7.23
CA LYS A 84 4.79 6.02 -6.86
C LYS A 84 5.50 5.44 -5.64
N LEU A 85 4.78 4.87 -4.68
CA LEU A 85 5.35 4.33 -3.45
C LEU A 85 5.54 2.82 -3.49
N HIS A 86 4.74 2.08 -4.26
CA HIS A 86 4.89 0.64 -4.41
C HIS A 86 6.26 0.32 -5.01
N GLY A 87 7.00 -0.53 -4.30
CA GLY A 87 8.36 -0.90 -4.66
C GLY A 87 9.45 0.10 -4.28
N THR A 88 9.11 1.23 -3.66
CA THR A 88 10.11 2.16 -3.12
C THR A 88 10.73 1.61 -1.83
N VAL A 89 12.00 1.94 -1.60
CA VAL A 89 12.71 1.53 -0.39
C VAL A 89 12.64 2.66 0.65
N VAL A 90 11.93 2.40 1.74
CA VAL A 90 11.79 3.30 2.88
C VAL A 90 12.48 2.64 4.07
N GLU A 91 13.54 3.28 4.58
CA GLU A 91 14.34 2.77 5.70
C GLU A 91 14.90 1.35 5.49
N GLY A 92 15.30 1.04 4.26
CA GLY A 92 15.80 -0.29 3.89
C GLY A 92 14.70 -1.35 3.72
N ARG A 93 13.41 -0.96 3.76
CA ARG A 93 12.28 -1.87 3.47
C ARG A 93 11.57 -1.46 2.20
N LYS A 94 11.28 -2.43 1.33
CA LYS A 94 10.54 -2.21 0.10
C LYS A 94 9.05 -2.16 0.41
N ILE A 95 8.39 -1.03 0.19
CA ILE A 95 6.95 -0.89 0.42
C ILE A 95 6.16 -1.70 -0.60
N GLU A 96 5.14 -2.43 -0.16
CA GLU A 96 4.27 -3.26 -1.01
C GLU A 96 2.81 -2.84 -0.92
#